data_AF-S0P1W7-F1
#
_entry.id   AF-S0P1W7-F1
#
_cell.length_a   1.000
_cell.length_b   1.000
_cell.length_c   1.000
_cell.angle_alpha   90.00
_cell.angle_beta   90.00
_cell.angle_gamma   90.00
#
_symmetry.space_group_name_H-M   'P 1'
#
loop_
_entity.id
_entity.type
_entity.pdbx_description
1 polymer ?
#
loop_
_entity_poly.entity_id
_entity_poly.type
_entity_poly.pdbx_seq_one_letter_code
_entity_poly.pdbx_strand_id
1 'polypeptide(L)'
;MKKKQLAKLKKQFRPSFEGARKQLFDKMIEKAAALYQLHIRVFIDPKQPNDMMIELLDPTDRDQQIKVPLDDNFKTVVKRIQNEEKGLLDRFSENLVEEIASYWSPDAARQQASTTPEPKKAEAKKEVAKKTEPKAEPKVETATANDSALTAFSEQISAFPKFAVNETKDQIEVVEQTAKETRLLATISKTEENSFTIETALERKYKLKLDVIPVIEAFAKTPLSER
;
A
#
# COMPACT_ATOMS: atom_id res chain seq x y z
N MET A 1 -28.50 -2.17 30.16
CA MET A 1 -27.53 -1.09 30.47
C MET A 1 -27.78 0.12 29.57
N LYS A 2 -27.64 1.35 30.07
CA LYS A 2 -27.73 2.55 29.22
C LYS A 2 -26.55 2.54 28.22
N LYS A 3 -26.75 2.91 26.95
CA LYS A 3 -25.70 2.98 25.89
C LYS A 3 -24.39 3.64 26.36
N LYS A 4 -24.50 4.68 27.21
CA LYS A 4 -23.36 5.39 27.80
C LYS A 4 -22.52 4.54 28.78
N GLN A 5 -23.16 3.64 29.54
CA GLN A 5 -22.47 2.73 30.46
C GLN A 5 -21.67 1.67 29.70
N LEU A 6 -22.25 1.11 28.62
CA LEU A 6 -21.56 0.14 27.76
C LEU A 6 -20.31 0.77 27.11
N ALA A 7 -20.42 2.00 26.58
CA ALA A 7 -19.30 2.71 25.97
C ALA A 7 -18.19 3.03 26.98
N LYS A 8 -18.56 3.40 28.22
CA LYS A 8 -17.60 3.65 29.31
C LYS A 8 -16.89 2.36 29.72
N LEU A 9 -17.63 1.26 29.83
CA LEU A 9 -17.08 -0.07 30.15
C LEU A 9 -16.09 -0.52 29.06
N LYS A 10 -16.48 -0.45 27.79
CA LYS A 10 -15.58 -0.77 26.67
C LYS A 10 -14.28 0.02 26.73
N LYS A 11 -14.34 1.33 26.99
CA LYS A 11 -13.14 2.17 27.13
C LYS A 11 -12.23 1.76 28.29
N GLN A 12 -12.80 1.29 29.40
CA GLN A 12 -12.04 0.89 30.58
C GLN A 12 -11.27 -0.42 30.38
N PHE A 13 -11.77 -1.31 29.52
CA PHE A 13 -11.14 -2.59 29.21
C PHE A 13 -10.34 -2.59 27.91
N ARG A 14 -10.13 -1.43 27.29
CA ARG A 14 -9.25 -1.35 26.12
C ARG A 14 -7.83 -1.73 26.50
N PRO A 15 -7.10 -2.43 25.62
CA PRO A 15 -5.67 -2.64 25.80
C PRO A 15 -4.96 -1.30 26.02
N SER A 16 -3.93 -1.29 26.85
CA SER A 16 -2.99 -0.17 26.86
C SER A 16 -2.25 -0.12 25.52
N PHE A 17 -1.56 0.99 25.23
CA PHE A 17 -0.72 1.07 24.04
C PHE A 17 0.31 -0.07 24.02
N GLU A 18 0.91 -0.37 25.17
CA GLU A 18 1.84 -1.48 25.33
C GLU A 18 1.16 -2.84 25.13
N GLY A 19 -0.08 -2.99 25.63
CA GLY A 19 -0.87 -4.20 25.42
C GLY A 19 -1.20 -4.42 23.95
N ALA A 20 -1.60 -3.38 23.23
CA ALA A 20 -1.85 -3.44 21.78
C ALA A 20 -0.58 -3.74 20.98
N ARG A 21 0.55 -3.16 21.38
CA ARG A 21 1.87 -3.46 20.79
C ARG A 21 2.26 -4.92 21.01
N LYS A 22 2.11 -5.44 22.22
CA LYS A 22 2.37 -6.86 22.52
C LYS A 22 1.46 -7.79 21.72
N GLN A 23 0.17 -7.47 21.63
CA GLN A 23 -0.79 -8.24 20.81
C GLN A 23 -0.37 -8.29 19.33
N LEU A 24 0.13 -7.17 18.79
CA LEU A 24 0.69 -7.14 17.45
C LEU A 24 1.89 -8.07 17.31
N PHE A 25 2.83 -8.03 18.25
CA PHE A 25 4.03 -8.88 18.21
C PHE A 25 3.68 -10.37 18.31
N ASP A 26 2.81 -10.73 19.25
CA ASP A 26 2.32 -12.10 19.41
C ASP A 26 1.65 -12.57 18.11
N LYS A 27 0.83 -11.72 17.48
CA LYS A 27 0.18 -12.06 16.20
C LYS A 27 1.15 -12.20 15.04
N MET A 28 2.20 -11.40 14.99
CA MET A 28 3.25 -11.55 13.98
C MET A 28 3.97 -12.90 14.15
N ILE A 29 4.29 -13.30 15.37
CA ILE A 29 4.93 -14.60 15.65
C ILE A 29 4.01 -15.75 15.22
N GLU A 30 2.73 -15.71 15.59
CA GLU A 30 1.74 -16.70 15.20
C GLU A 30 1.61 -16.81 13.67
N LYS A 31 1.50 -15.68 12.98
CA LYS A 31 1.35 -15.64 11.52
C LYS A 31 2.63 -16.09 10.80
N ALA A 32 3.81 -15.68 11.25
CA ALA A 32 5.08 -16.08 10.66
C ALA A 32 5.24 -17.61 10.69
N ALA A 33 4.91 -18.23 11.83
CA ALA A 33 4.94 -19.69 11.96
C ALA A 33 3.85 -20.37 11.12
N ALA A 34 2.60 -19.87 11.16
CA ALA A 34 1.48 -20.50 10.48
C ALA A 34 1.55 -20.39 8.94
N LEU A 35 1.99 -19.24 8.44
CA LEU A 35 2.00 -18.93 7.01
C LEU A 35 3.32 -19.35 6.37
N TYR A 36 4.44 -18.93 6.96
CA TYR A 36 5.75 -19.05 6.34
C TYR A 36 6.65 -20.08 7.02
N GLN A 37 6.17 -20.76 8.06
CA GLN A 37 6.94 -21.71 8.87
C GLN A 37 8.23 -21.10 9.45
N LEU A 38 8.20 -19.79 9.70
CA LEU A 38 9.33 -19.04 10.27
C LEU A 38 9.18 -18.93 11.78
N HIS A 39 10.18 -19.42 12.53
CA HIS A 39 10.22 -19.25 13.98
C HIS A 39 10.93 -17.94 14.32
N ILE A 40 10.14 -16.90 14.54
CA ILE A 40 10.66 -15.56 14.86
C ILE A 40 10.41 -15.17 16.31
N ARG A 41 11.23 -14.25 16.80
CA ARG A 41 11.03 -13.51 18.03
C ARG A 41 10.91 -12.03 17.72
N VAL A 42 9.88 -11.38 18.28
CA VAL A 42 9.67 -9.93 18.12
C VAL A 42 9.75 -9.25 19.48
N PHE A 43 10.61 -8.23 19.61
CA PHE A 43 10.83 -7.52 20.88
C PHE A 43 11.35 -6.09 20.66
N ILE A 44 11.37 -5.28 21.72
CA ILE A 44 12.06 -3.99 21.75
C ILE A 44 13.31 -4.13 22.59
N ASP A 45 14.47 -3.74 22.05
CA ASP A 45 15.70 -3.65 22.85
C ASP A 45 15.63 -2.40 23.74
N PRO A 46 15.82 -2.50 25.07
CA PRO A 46 15.92 -1.34 25.95
C PRO A 46 16.97 -0.30 25.52
N LYS A 47 18.01 -0.72 24.78
CA LYS A 47 19.04 0.17 24.22
C LYS A 47 18.58 0.90 22.96
N GLN A 48 17.60 0.36 22.23
CA GLN A 48 17.01 0.91 21.01
C GLN A 48 15.48 0.95 21.14
N PRO A 49 14.92 1.78 22.05
CA PRO A 49 13.50 1.76 22.37
C PRO A 49 12.60 2.23 21.22
N ASN A 50 13.19 2.82 20.18
CA ASN A 50 12.51 3.30 18.99
C ASN A 50 12.50 2.27 17.86
N ASP A 51 13.11 1.09 18.04
CA ASP A 51 13.17 0.06 17.02
C ASP A 51 12.54 -1.24 17.52
N MET A 52 11.67 -1.82 16.70
CA MET A 52 11.22 -3.19 16.83
C MET A 52 12.27 -4.13 16.23
N MET A 53 12.71 -5.07 17.04
CA MET A 53 13.68 -6.08 16.68
C MET A 53 12.95 -7.37 16.34
N ILE A 54 13.28 -7.93 15.19
CA ILE A 54 12.73 -9.20 14.71
C ILE A 54 13.90 -10.13 14.46
N GLU A 55 13.93 -11.24 15.18
CA GLU A 55 15.02 -12.21 15.16
C GLU A 55 14.49 -13.55 14.65
N LEU A 56 15.11 -14.09 13.61
CA LEU A 56 14.87 -15.46 13.16
C LEU A 56 15.66 -16.41 14.07
N LEU A 57 14.94 -17.37 14.66
CA LEU A 57 15.52 -18.35 15.57
C LEU A 57 16.17 -19.52 14.81
N ASP A 58 15.77 -19.73 13.57
CA ASP A 58 16.30 -20.77 12.70
C ASP A 58 17.66 -20.35 12.10
N PRO A 59 18.59 -21.29 11.86
CA PRO A 59 19.85 -21.01 11.18
C PRO A 59 19.60 -20.44 9.78
N THR A 60 20.32 -19.39 9.41
CA THR A 60 20.23 -18.77 8.09
C THR A 60 21.58 -18.22 7.66
N ASP A 61 21.78 -18.13 6.35
CA ASP A 61 22.97 -17.50 5.74
C ASP A 61 22.81 -15.97 5.61
N ARG A 62 21.63 -15.43 5.94
CA ARG A 62 21.33 -13.99 5.95
C ARG A 62 21.44 -13.43 7.36
N ASP A 63 21.31 -12.11 7.51
CA ASP A 63 21.20 -11.50 8.83
C ASP A 63 20.02 -12.11 9.59
N GLN A 64 20.31 -12.66 10.78
CA GLN A 64 19.29 -13.25 11.65
C GLN A 64 18.37 -12.20 12.26
N GLN A 65 18.72 -10.91 12.19
CA GLN A 65 18.00 -9.85 12.87
C GLN A 65 17.65 -8.69 11.95
N ILE A 66 16.38 -8.30 11.96
CA ILE A 66 15.83 -7.15 11.24
C ILE A 66 15.43 -6.08 12.26
N LYS A 67 15.73 -4.82 11.93
CA LYS A 67 15.31 -3.65 12.70
C LYS A 67 14.20 -2.91 11.96
N VAL A 68 13.09 -2.69 12.63
CA VAL A 68 11.94 -1.97 12.08
C VAL A 68 11.70 -0.72 12.94
N PRO A 69 11.82 0.49 12.38
CA PRO A 69 11.64 1.71 13.16
C PRO A 69 10.18 1.88 13.62
N LEU A 70 10.01 2.23 14.89
CA LEU A 70 8.73 2.59 15.51
C LEU A 70 8.42 4.07 15.27
N ASP A 71 8.27 4.42 14.00
CA ASP A 71 7.95 5.77 13.57
C ASP A 71 6.53 6.21 13.98
N ASP A 72 6.16 7.43 13.62
CA ASP A 72 4.85 7.98 13.97
C ASP A 72 3.70 7.27 13.23
N ASN A 73 3.96 6.67 12.06
CA ASN A 73 3.00 5.85 11.36
C ASN A 73 2.72 4.56 12.14
N PHE A 74 3.76 3.85 12.58
CA PHE A 74 3.66 2.66 13.40
C PHE A 74 2.90 2.95 14.71
N LYS A 75 3.28 4.03 15.42
CA LYS A 75 2.56 4.46 16.64
C LYS A 75 1.09 4.76 16.35
N THR A 76 0.78 5.33 15.20
CA THR A 76 -0.61 5.60 14.79
C THR A 76 -1.39 4.31 14.55
N VAL A 77 -0.78 3.33 13.88
CA VAL A 77 -1.40 2.00 13.67
C VAL A 77 -1.62 1.28 14.99
N VAL A 78 -0.65 1.27 15.90
CA VAL A 78 -0.81 0.67 17.23
C VAL A 78 -1.93 1.35 18.02
N LYS A 79 -2.06 2.68 17.95
CA LYS A 79 -3.20 3.39 18.56
C LYS A 79 -4.54 2.99 17.93
N ARG A 80 -4.60 2.72 16.63
CA ARG A 80 -5.82 2.25 15.97
C ARG A 80 -6.16 0.82 16.37
N ILE A 81 -5.16 -0.06 16.50
CA ILE A 81 -5.32 -1.41 17.07
C ILE A 81 -5.82 -1.31 18.52
N GLN A 82 -5.24 -0.42 19.33
CA GLN A 82 -5.70 -0.13 20.69
C GLN A 82 -7.16 0.31 20.76
N ASN A 83 -7.65 0.99 19.71
CA ASN A 83 -9.04 1.40 19.58
C ASN A 83 -9.96 0.28 19.05
N GLU A 84 -9.44 -0.95 18.92
CA GLU A 84 -10.15 -2.14 18.46
C GLU A 84 -10.72 -1.96 17.04
N GLU A 85 -9.94 -1.32 16.16
CA GLU A 85 -10.34 -1.21 14.76
C GLU A 85 -10.42 -2.60 14.11
N LYS A 86 -11.61 -2.93 13.61
CA LYS A 86 -11.95 -4.28 13.17
C LYS A 86 -11.04 -4.73 12.02
N GLY A 87 -10.34 -5.85 12.22
CA GLY A 87 -9.47 -6.48 11.22
C GLY A 87 -8.14 -5.76 10.96
N LEU A 88 -7.87 -4.62 11.62
CA LEU A 88 -6.62 -3.89 11.43
C LEU A 88 -5.42 -4.67 11.97
N LEU A 89 -5.55 -5.28 13.15
CA LEU A 89 -4.50 -6.09 13.76
C LEU A 89 -4.07 -7.23 12.83
N ASP A 90 -5.05 -7.95 12.29
CA ASP A 90 -4.79 -9.08 11.40
C ASP A 90 -4.12 -8.61 10.11
N ARG A 91 -4.67 -7.62 9.42
CA ARG A 91 -4.09 -7.13 8.15
C ARG A 91 -2.69 -6.57 8.32
N PHE A 92 -2.48 -5.76 9.36
CA PHE A 92 -1.18 -5.13 9.58
C PHE A 92 -0.11 -6.15 9.98
N SER A 93 -0.44 -7.11 10.85
CA SER A 93 0.48 -8.20 11.18
C SER A 93 0.82 -9.08 9.98
N GLU A 94 -0.14 -9.32 9.08
CA GLU A 94 0.07 -10.10 7.86
C GLU A 94 1.04 -9.43 6.92
N ASN A 95 0.80 -8.15 6.60
CA ASN A 95 1.65 -7.39 5.70
C ASN A 95 3.09 -7.31 6.23
N LEU A 96 3.26 -7.04 7.54
CA LEU A 96 4.59 -7.02 8.15
C LEU A 96 5.28 -8.38 8.03
N VAL A 97 4.56 -9.46 8.33
CA VAL A 97 5.12 -10.82 8.25
C VAL A 97 5.46 -11.20 6.82
N GLU A 98 4.66 -10.80 5.83
CA GLU A 98 4.96 -11.02 4.40
C GLU A 98 6.24 -10.30 3.96
N GLU A 99 6.42 -9.05 4.36
CA GLU A 99 7.65 -8.28 4.09
C GLU A 99 8.87 -8.96 4.72
N ILE A 100 8.74 -9.39 5.97
CA ILE A 100 9.81 -10.10 6.71
C ILE A 100 10.10 -11.47 6.09
N ALA A 101 9.06 -12.21 5.74
CA ALA A 101 9.20 -13.53 5.14
C ALA A 101 9.86 -13.44 3.77
N SER A 102 9.58 -12.39 3.00
CA SER A 102 10.27 -12.11 1.73
C SER A 102 11.78 -11.91 1.91
N TYR A 103 12.21 -11.41 3.07
CA TYR A 103 13.62 -11.24 3.39
C TYR A 103 14.34 -12.55 3.73
N TRP A 104 13.71 -13.54 4.38
CA TRP A 104 14.38 -14.82 4.70
C TRP A 104 14.06 -15.95 3.73
N SER A 105 12.82 -16.01 3.26
CA SER A 105 12.27 -17.08 2.42
C SER A 105 11.51 -16.51 1.21
N PRO A 106 12.23 -15.95 0.22
CA PRO A 106 11.60 -15.33 -0.95
C PRO A 106 10.74 -16.30 -1.78
N ASP A 107 11.04 -17.60 -1.74
CA ASP A 107 10.25 -18.62 -2.43
C ASP A 107 8.94 -18.94 -1.68
N ALA A 108 8.94 -18.91 -0.35
CA ALA A 108 7.73 -19.10 0.45
C ALA A 108 6.78 -17.89 0.34
N ALA A 109 7.34 -16.67 0.29
CA ALA A 109 6.59 -15.44 0.02
C ALA A 109 5.84 -15.49 -1.33
N ARG A 110 6.51 -15.96 -2.38
CA ARG A 110 5.92 -16.11 -3.72
C ARG A 110 4.82 -17.18 -3.77
N GLN A 111 4.97 -18.26 -3.01
CA GLN A 111 3.96 -19.33 -2.96
C GLN A 111 2.68 -18.89 -2.24
N GLN A 112 2.77 -18.01 -1.23
CA GLN A 112 1.60 -17.47 -0.55
C GLN A 112 0.80 -16.48 -1.41
N ALA A 113 1.47 -15.63 -2.19
CA ALA A 113 0.83 -14.79 -3.20
C ALA A 113 0.05 -15.61 -4.26
N SER A 114 0.38 -16.90 -4.40
CA SER A 114 -0.23 -17.84 -5.36
C SER A 114 -1.40 -18.67 -4.79
N THR A 115 -1.81 -18.47 -3.53
CA THR A 115 -2.91 -19.24 -2.89
C THR A 115 -4.28 -18.54 -2.90
N THR A 116 -4.40 -17.38 -3.57
CA THR A 116 -5.71 -16.86 -3.97
C THR A 116 -6.27 -17.79 -5.06
N PRO A 117 -7.53 -18.27 -4.99
CA PRO A 117 -8.03 -19.25 -5.94
C PRO A 117 -8.11 -18.65 -7.36
N GLU A 118 -7.12 -19.00 -8.18
CA GLU A 118 -7.06 -18.66 -9.58
C GLU A 118 -7.94 -19.66 -10.37
N PRO A 119 -8.92 -19.19 -11.16
CA PRO A 119 -9.67 -20.06 -12.05
C PRO A 119 -8.77 -20.49 -13.21
N LYS A 120 -8.55 -21.80 -13.32
CA LYS A 120 -7.92 -22.50 -14.46
C LYS A 120 -8.18 -21.82 -15.80
N LYS A 121 -7.12 -21.48 -16.55
CA LYS A 121 -7.14 -21.64 -18.01
C LYS A 121 -5.76 -21.99 -18.56
N ALA A 122 -5.82 -22.86 -19.56
CA ALA A 122 -4.76 -23.69 -20.10
C ALA A 122 -3.72 -22.96 -20.97
N GLU A 123 -2.58 -23.64 -21.13
CA GLU A 123 -1.48 -23.36 -22.05
C GLU A 123 -1.89 -22.98 -23.48
N ALA A 124 -1.13 -22.06 -24.09
CA ALA A 124 -0.60 -22.23 -25.45
C ALA A 124 0.64 -21.33 -25.69
N LYS A 125 1.55 -21.85 -26.51
CA LYS A 125 2.96 -21.48 -26.74
C LYS A 125 3.18 -20.39 -27.80
N LYS A 126 4.35 -19.71 -27.69
CA LYS A 126 5.31 -19.23 -28.75
C LYS A 126 4.76 -18.34 -29.90
N GLU A 127 5.44 -17.42 -30.58
CA GLU A 127 6.86 -17.15 -30.88
C GLU A 127 7.00 -15.72 -31.48
N VAL A 128 8.01 -14.98 -31.01
CA VAL A 128 9.01 -14.11 -31.68
C VAL A 128 8.69 -13.26 -32.95
N ALA A 129 9.24 -12.02 -32.90
CA ALA A 129 9.83 -11.16 -33.95
C ALA A 129 9.03 -9.89 -34.34
N LYS A 130 9.58 -8.71 -34.68
CA LYS A 130 10.83 -7.93 -34.44
C LYS A 130 10.79 -6.79 -35.49
N LYS A 131 11.05 -5.53 -35.06
CA LYS A 131 11.42 -4.32 -35.86
C LYS A 131 10.32 -3.78 -36.81
N THR A 132 10.12 -2.48 -37.06
CA THR A 132 11.08 -1.35 -37.20
C THR A 132 10.32 0.00 -37.16
N GLU A 133 10.92 1.03 -36.55
CA GLU A 133 10.73 2.48 -36.87
C GLU A 133 11.01 2.77 -38.38
N PRO A 134 10.67 3.94 -39.00
CA PRO A 134 10.61 5.30 -38.38
C PRO A 134 9.55 6.32 -38.92
N LYS A 135 9.31 7.35 -38.09
CA LYS A 135 9.21 8.81 -38.39
C LYS A 135 8.25 9.33 -39.49
N ALA A 136 7.21 10.08 -39.06
CA ALA A 136 6.93 11.49 -39.43
C ALA A 136 5.56 11.96 -38.90
N GLU A 137 5.54 13.09 -38.19
CA GLU A 137 4.37 13.96 -37.96
C GLU A 137 3.79 14.42 -39.33
N PRO A 138 2.47 14.66 -39.49
CA PRO A 138 1.74 15.69 -38.74
C PRO A 138 0.29 15.39 -38.34
N LYS A 139 -0.06 15.88 -37.13
CA LYS A 139 -1.32 16.54 -36.71
C LYS A 139 -2.53 16.40 -37.67
N VAL A 140 -3.54 15.60 -37.32
CA VAL A 140 -4.99 15.94 -37.30
C VAL A 140 -5.71 14.90 -36.42
N GLU A 141 -6.60 15.41 -35.57
CA GLU A 141 -7.69 14.75 -34.84
C GLU A 141 -8.04 13.33 -35.30
N THR A 142 -8.02 12.38 -34.36
CA THR A 142 -8.84 11.17 -34.47
C THR A 142 -9.15 10.66 -33.08
N ALA A 143 -10.42 10.78 -32.71
CA ALA A 143 -11.01 10.10 -31.57
C ALA A 143 -10.83 8.59 -31.73
N THR A 144 -10.11 7.96 -30.81
CA THR A 144 -10.03 6.49 -30.71
C THR A 144 -9.92 6.09 -29.25
N ALA A 145 -11.06 5.72 -28.66
CA ALA A 145 -11.30 4.71 -27.61
C ALA A 145 -10.44 4.62 -26.32
N ASN A 146 -9.32 5.32 -26.19
CA ASN A 146 -8.39 5.29 -25.06
C ASN A 146 -8.74 6.33 -23.97
N ASP A 147 -9.71 7.20 -24.25
CA ASP A 147 -10.08 8.32 -23.38
C ASP A 147 -10.94 7.92 -22.18
N SER A 148 -11.52 6.72 -22.16
CA SER A 148 -12.57 6.38 -21.19
C SER A 148 -12.07 6.36 -19.74
N ALA A 149 -10.92 5.75 -19.46
CA ALA A 149 -10.45 5.62 -18.08
C ALA A 149 -9.82 6.92 -17.59
N LEU A 150 -9.03 7.60 -18.43
CA LEU A 150 -8.45 8.90 -18.11
C LEU A 150 -9.53 9.97 -17.90
N THR A 151 -10.56 9.98 -18.75
CA THR A 151 -11.70 10.89 -18.59
C THR A 151 -12.45 10.60 -17.29
N ALA A 152 -12.76 9.34 -16.99
CA ALA A 152 -13.43 8.96 -15.73
C ALA A 152 -12.58 9.32 -14.50
N PHE A 153 -11.26 9.14 -14.58
CA PHE A 153 -10.33 9.54 -13.53
C PHE A 153 -10.29 11.06 -13.35
N SER A 154 -10.20 11.81 -14.44
CA SER A 154 -10.23 13.28 -14.43
C SER A 154 -11.55 13.83 -13.87
N GLU A 155 -12.68 13.20 -14.20
CA GLU A 155 -13.99 13.52 -13.61
C GLU A 155 -14.02 13.27 -12.09
N GLN A 156 -13.48 12.14 -11.63
CA GLN A 156 -13.42 11.83 -10.20
C GLN A 156 -12.48 12.79 -9.43
N ILE A 157 -11.35 13.19 -10.03
CA ILE A 157 -10.43 14.14 -9.42
C ILE A 157 -11.00 15.57 -9.44
N SER A 158 -11.69 15.97 -10.50
CA SER A 158 -12.30 17.31 -10.60
C SER A 158 -13.55 17.48 -9.72
N ALA A 159 -14.14 16.39 -9.21
CA ALA A 159 -15.14 16.45 -8.16
C ALA A 159 -14.59 17.06 -6.85
N PHE A 160 -13.26 17.05 -6.66
CA PHE A 160 -12.62 17.72 -5.54
C PHE A 160 -12.37 19.20 -5.88
N PRO A 161 -12.75 20.13 -4.98
CA PRO A 161 -12.62 21.55 -5.27
C PRO A 161 -11.15 21.92 -5.46
N LYS A 162 -10.87 22.63 -6.55
CA LYS A 162 -9.52 23.11 -6.94
C LYS A 162 -8.57 22.04 -7.45
N PHE A 163 -9.03 20.81 -7.69
CA PHE A 163 -8.17 19.75 -8.19
C PHE A 163 -8.25 19.70 -9.72
N ALA A 164 -7.13 19.37 -10.36
CA ALA A 164 -7.05 19.16 -11.79
C ALA A 164 -6.07 18.03 -12.10
N VAL A 165 -6.26 17.43 -13.27
CA VAL A 165 -5.35 16.42 -13.83
C VAL A 165 -4.64 17.06 -15.02
N ASN A 166 -3.31 17.04 -15.00
CA ASN A 166 -2.48 17.42 -16.14
C ASN A 166 -1.89 16.17 -16.76
N GLU A 167 -1.96 16.09 -18.08
CA GLU A 167 -1.43 14.97 -18.83
C GLU A 167 -0.13 15.38 -19.52
N THR A 168 0.95 14.68 -19.20
CA THR A 168 2.24 14.79 -19.87
C THR A 168 2.46 13.53 -20.72
N LYS A 169 3.50 13.55 -21.57
CA LYS A 169 3.86 12.43 -22.45
C LYS A 169 4.10 11.13 -21.69
N ASP A 170 4.76 11.22 -20.53
CA ASP A 170 5.23 10.05 -19.78
C ASP A 170 4.46 9.83 -18.46
N GLN A 171 3.72 10.84 -17.99
CA GLN A 171 3.14 10.87 -16.65
C GLN A 171 1.81 11.64 -16.62
N ILE A 172 1.00 11.35 -15.61
CA ILE A 172 -0.23 12.05 -15.28
C ILE A 172 -0.05 12.70 -13.90
N GLU A 173 -0.27 13.99 -13.81
CA GLU A 173 -0.08 14.78 -12.61
C GLU A 173 -1.42 15.20 -12.03
N VAL A 174 -1.62 14.95 -10.74
CA VAL A 174 -2.75 15.50 -9.97
C VAL A 174 -2.27 16.75 -9.25
N VAL A 175 -2.91 17.87 -9.49
CA VAL A 175 -2.53 19.17 -8.93
C VAL A 175 -3.69 19.86 -8.22
N GLU A 176 -3.36 20.68 -7.22
CA GLU A 176 -4.29 21.63 -6.60
C GLU A 176 -4.00 23.04 -7.10
N GLN A 177 -4.99 23.65 -7.76
CA GLN A 177 -4.93 25.02 -8.26
C GLN A 177 -5.47 25.99 -7.22
N THR A 178 -4.57 26.74 -6.58
CA THR A 178 -4.97 27.87 -5.73
C THR A 178 -4.83 29.19 -6.50
N ALA A 179 -5.43 30.26 -6.00
CA ALA A 179 -5.34 31.58 -6.63
C ALA A 179 -3.90 32.15 -6.70
N LYS A 180 -2.94 31.52 -5.99
CA LYS A 180 -1.55 31.99 -5.88
C LYS A 180 -0.54 31.03 -6.49
N GLU A 181 -0.83 29.74 -6.50
CA GLU A 181 0.10 28.70 -6.97
C GLU A 181 -0.63 27.40 -7.33
N THR A 182 -0.05 26.65 -8.26
CA THR A 182 -0.43 25.27 -8.59
C THR A 182 0.49 24.34 -7.82
N ARG A 183 -0.10 23.47 -6.99
CA ARG A 183 0.64 22.56 -6.12
C ARG A 183 0.49 21.13 -6.58
N LEU A 184 1.60 20.44 -6.85
CA LEU A 184 1.61 19.02 -7.18
C LEU A 184 1.18 18.19 -5.97
N LEU A 185 0.27 17.24 -6.21
CA LEU A 185 -0.29 16.35 -5.20
C LEU A 185 0.07 14.88 -5.44
N ALA A 186 0.16 14.46 -6.70
CA ALA A 186 0.58 13.12 -7.08
C ALA A 186 1.02 13.06 -8.53
N THR A 187 1.79 12.02 -8.84
CA THR A 187 2.27 11.71 -10.19
C THR A 187 2.04 10.23 -10.47
N ILE A 188 1.49 9.89 -11.63
CA ILE A 188 1.18 8.53 -12.06
C ILE A 188 1.94 8.26 -13.35
N SER A 189 2.66 7.14 -13.43
CA SER A 189 3.39 6.76 -14.62
C SER A 189 2.46 6.22 -15.71
N LYS A 190 2.71 6.61 -16.96
CA LYS A 190 2.08 6.01 -18.15
C LYS A 190 2.91 4.91 -18.79
N THR A 191 4.16 4.73 -18.35
CA THR A 191 5.08 3.75 -18.93
C THR A 191 5.22 2.51 -18.05
N GLU A 192 4.88 2.62 -16.77
CA GLU A 192 5.02 1.55 -15.78
C GLU A 192 3.66 1.21 -15.15
N GLU A 193 3.40 -0.08 -14.97
CA GLU A 193 2.19 -0.54 -14.31
C GLU A 193 2.24 -0.29 -12.80
N ASN A 194 1.14 0.22 -12.21
CA ASN A 194 1.01 0.44 -10.77
C ASN A 194 2.12 1.32 -10.15
N SER A 195 2.69 2.23 -10.96
CA SER A 195 3.75 3.16 -10.55
C SER A 195 3.17 4.56 -10.38
N PHE A 196 3.15 5.05 -9.13
CA PHE A 196 2.69 6.39 -8.77
C PHE A 196 3.42 6.90 -7.53
N THR A 197 3.48 8.22 -7.37
CA THR A 197 4.05 8.92 -6.22
C THR A 197 3.01 9.86 -5.64
N ILE A 198 2.85 9.84 -4.32
CA ILE A 198 1.98 10.78 -3.60
C ILE A 198 2.86 11.83 -2.93
N GLU A 199 2.57 13.11 -3.19
CA GLU A 199 3.31 14.20 -2.58
C GLU A 199 2.87 14.46 -1.14
N THR A 200 3.80 14.92 -0.30
CA THR A 200 3.53 15.27 1.11
C THR A 200 2.40 16.31 1.26
N ALA A 201 2.15 17.09 0.22
CA ALA A 201 1.05 18.04 0.10
C ALA A 201 -0.32 17.37 0.27
N LEU A 202 -0.51 16.19 -0.33
CA LEU A 202 -1.74 15.41 -0.23
C LEU A 202 -1.80 14.64 1.08
N GLU A 203 -0.70 14.02 1.51
CA GLU A 203 -0.64 13.21 2.73
C GLU A 203 -0.98 13.97 4.02
N ARG A 204 -0.63 15.25 4.08
CA ARG A 204 -0.92 16.11 5.24
C ARG A 204 -2.39 16.48 5.38
N LYS A 205 -3.20 16.30 4.33
CA LYS A 205 -4.63 16.64 4.33
C LYS A 205 -5.48 15.42 4.68
N TYR A 206 -5.71 15.21 5.98
CA TYR A 206 -6.34 13.99 6.52
C TYR A 206 -7.66 13.56 5.86
N LYS A 207 -8.51 14.51 5.43
CA LYS A 207 -9.76 14.18 4.73
C LYS A 207 -9.49 13.82 3.26
N LEU A 208 -8.76 14.66 2.55
CA LEU A 208 -8.50 14.48 1.12
C LEU A 208 -7.65 13.24 0.84
N LYS A 209 -6.71 12.88 1.72
CA LYS A 209 -5.89 11.69 1.51
C LYS A 209 -6.71 10.38 1.53
N LEU A 210 -7.78 10.32 2.33
CA LEU A 210 -8.63 9.13 2.43
C LEU A 210 -9.52 8.95 1.19
N ASP A 211 -9.89 10.05 0.54
CA ASP A 211 -10.80 10.05 -0.59
C ASP A 211 -10.06 10.04 -1.95
N VAL A 212 -8.91 10.72 -2.05
CA VAL A 212 -8.18 10.94 -3.32
C VAL A 212 -7.12 9.87 -3.59
N ILE A 213 -6.41 9.37 -2.57
CA ILE A 213 -5.37 8.34 -2.77
C ILE A 213 -5.98 7.05 -3.37
N PRO A 214 -7.15 6.55 -2.91
CA PRO A 214 -7.75 5.37 -3.53
C PRO A 214 -8.11 5.56 -5.00
N VAL A 215 -8.50 6.78 -5.41
CA VAL A 215 -8.80 7.12 -6.82
C VAL A 215 -7.53 7.07 -7.67
N ILE A 216 -6.43 7.62 -7.14
CA ILE A 216 -5.10 7.57 -7.78
C ILE A 216 -4.60 6.12 -7.90
N GLU A 217 -4.69 5.35 -6.83
CA GLU A 217 -4.28 3.94 -6.81
C GLU A 217 -5.10 3.08 -7.78
N ALA A 218 -6.42 3.30 -7.84
CA ALA A 218 -7.28 2.57 -8.76
C ALA A 218 -6.90 2.85 -10.22
N PHE A 219 -6.64 4.12 -10.55
CA PHE A 219 -6.23 4.50 -11.90
C PHE A 219 -4.81 4.02 -12.23
N ALA A 220 -3.87 4.06 -11.28
CA ALA A 220 -2.54 3.49 -11.45
C ALA A 220 -2.55 1.96 -11.62
N LYS A 221 -3.62 1.27 -11.22
CA LYS A 221 -3.81 -0.18 -11.44
C LYS A 221 -4.48 -0.51 -12.78
N THR A 222 -5.07 0.48 -13.46
CA THR A 222 -5.62 0.29 -14.81
C THR A 222 -4.50 -0.18 -15.76
N PRO A 223 -4.70 -1.19 -16.62
CA PRO A 223 -3.68 -1.63 -17.57
C PRO A 223 -3.18 -0.48 -18.45
N LEU A 224 -1.91 -0.49 -18.86
CA LEU A 224 -1.34 0.59 -19.70
C LEU A 224 -2.09 0.79 -21.02
N SER A 225 -2.70 -0.28 -21.55
CA SER A 225 -3.52 -0.25 -22.76
C SER A 225 -4.86 0.48 -22.58
N GLU A 226 -5.29 0.69 -21.34
CA GLU A 226 -6.59 1.26 -20.99
C GLU A 226 -6.46 2.59 -20.22
N ARG A 227 -5.23 3.08 -19.99
CA ARG A 227 -4.94 4.33 -19.25
C ARG A 227 -4.97 5.57 -20.11
#